data_AF-A0A968V330-F1
#
_entry.id   AF-A0A968V330-F1
#
_cell.length_a   1.000
_cell.length_b   1.000
_cell.length_c   1.000
_cell.angle_alpha   90.00
_cell.angle_beta   90.00
_cell.angle_gamma   90.00
#
_symmetry.space_group_name_H-M   'P 1'
#
loop_
_entity.id
_entity.type
_entity.pdbx_description
1 polymer ?
#
loop_
_entity_poly.entity_id
_entity_poly.type
_entity_poly.pdbx_seq_one_letter_code
_entity_poly.pdbx_strand_id
1 'polypeptide(L)'
;MQNSVPKHYLWAVGENIEEIKGCRPGDSIAGRYLLKRDRLLIDTQPEHLPELPEDIPSFITPYLRLFAHQLHVPQVYGMVSAQASKLSGDIWLLENGPIVQVTETLMPELADAWQGAAAMRQLNWLWQIAQLWQPCIAQGVASTLLTPELLRVEGPLVRLLELQPDRKPPNLSMLGKLWQQWVEESHPAIANFLRQLCQQMVAGQVRSGEQLMGQLDKALAKCGRWYDRTIEIATGTDVGRSRAHNEDACYP
;
A
#
# COMPACT_ATOMS: atom_id res chain seq x y z
N MET A 1 -23.89 14.58 20.89
CA MET A 1 -23.08 14.02 19.80
C MET A 1 -22.09 13.06 20.43
N GLN A 2 -22.25 11.74 20.22
CA GLN A 2 -21.26 10.76 20.70
C GLN A 2 -20.01 10.95 19.86
N ASN A 3 -18.92 11.42 20.46
CA ASN A 3 -17.61 11.38 19.84
C ASN A 3 -17.25 9.90 19.67
N SER A 4 -17.36 9.38 18.45
CA SER A 4 -16.88 8.03 18.15
C SER A 4 -15.37 8.03 18.37
N VAL A 5 -14.88 7.24 19.31
CA VAL A 5 -13.44 6.99 19.45
C VAL A 5 -12.94 6.46 18.09
N PRO A 6 -11.85 7.03 17.53
CA PRO A 6 -11.30 6.55 16.28
C PRO A 6 -10.95 5.07 16.43
N LYS A 7 -11.52 4.24 15.54
CA LYS A 7 -11.28 2.79 15.54
C LYS A 7 -9.94 2.51 14.86
N HIS A 8 -9.12 1.67 15.47
CA HIS A 8 -7.86 1.21 14.90
C HIS A 8 -8.08 -0.10 14.15
N TYR A 9 -8.09 -0.02 12.81
CA TYR A 9 -8.28 -1.17 11.93
C TYR A 9 -6.95 -1.85 11.63
N LEU A 10 -6.94 -3.19 11.74
CA LEU A 10 -5.74 -4.00 11.62
C LEU A 10 -5.99 -5.17 10.65
N TRP A 11 -4.97 -5.54 9.90
CA TRP A 11 -4.98 -6.71 9.02
C TRP A 11 -4.12 -7.82 9.62
N ALA A 12 -4.69 -9.02 9.77
CA ALA A 12 -4.01 -10.15 10.38
C ALA A 12 -3.22 -10.97 9.35
N VAL A 13 -1.96 -11.25 9.69
CA VAL A 13 -1.03 -12.11 8.92
C VAL A 13 -0.36 -13.12 9.87
N GLY A 14 0.16 -14.21 9.34
CA GLY A 14 0.85 -15.22 10.15
C GLY A 14 0.85 -16.59 9.50
N GLU A 15 1.59 -17.51 10.11
CA GLU A 15 1.51 -18.92 9.74
C GLU A 15 0.13 -19.47 10.11
N ASN A 16 -0.45 -20.33 9.27
CA ASN A 16 -1.80 -20.88 9.45
C ASN A 16 -2.90 -19.83 9.66
N ILE A 17 -2.71 -18.58 9.21
CA ILE A 17 -3.68 -17.50 9.38
C ILE A 17 -5.07 -17.84 8.80
N GLU A 18 -5.13 -18.78 7.86
CA GLU A 18 -6.37 -19.33 7.30
C GLU A 18 -7.32 -19.92 8.36
N GLU A 19 -6.83 -20.36 9.51
CA GLU A 19 -7.67 -20.84 10.63
C GLU A 19 -8.59 -19.75 11.19
N ILE A 20 -8.22 -18.47 11.03
CA ILE A 20 -9.07 -17.33 11.44
C ILE A 20 -10.40 -17.32 10.69
N LYS A 21 -10.49 -17.99 9.53
CA LYS A 21 -11.76 -18.18 8.79
C LYS A 21 -12.76 -19.06 9.54
N GLY A 22 -12.31 -19.85 10.52
CA GLY A 22 -13.17 -20.60 11.43
C GLY A 22 -13.81 -19.73 12.52
N CYS A 23 -13.28 -18.54 12.76
CA CYS A 23 -13.87 -17.55 13.67
C CYS A 23 -15.04 -16.82 13.00
N ARG A 24 -15.97 -16.35 13.82
CA ARG A 24 -17.14 -15.59 13.37
C ARG A 24 -16.91 -14.09 13.49
N PRO A 25 -17.42 -13.27 12.55
CA PRO A 25 -17.56 -11.85 12.76
C PRO A 25 -18.18 -11.53 14.13
N GLY A 26 -17.52 -10.68 14.91
CA GLY A 26 -17.88 -10.35 16.29
C GLY A 26 -17.09 -11.11 17.35
N ASP A 27 -16.35 -12.16 16.99
CA ASP A 27 -15.47 -12.86 17.93
C ASP A 27 -14.33 -11.94 18.39
N SER A 28 -13.96 -12.03 19.67
CA SER A 28 -12.80 -11.33 20.22
C SER A 28 -11.60 -12.27 20.29
N ILE A 29 -10.53 -11.90 19.59
CA ILE A 29 -9.24 -12.57 19.60
C ILE A 29 -8.41 -11.98 20.74
N ALA A 30 -7.90 -12.85 21.61
CA ALA A 30 -7.11 -12.49 22.79
C ALA A 30 -7.77 -11.44 23.71
N GLY A 31 -9.10 -11.35 23.72
CA GLY A 31 -9.84 -10.41 24.55
C GLY A 31 -9.68 -8.92 24.18
N ARG A 32 -9.01 -8.62 23.06
CA ARG A 32 -8.66 -7.24 22.64
C ARG A 32 -9.05 -6.95 21.19
N TYR A 33 -8.84 -7.88 20.27
CA TYR A 33 -9.01 -7.62 18.84
C TYR A 33 -10.34 -8.19 18.35
N LEU A 34 -11.24 -7.32 17.91
CA LEU A 34 -12.57 -7.71 17.44
C LEU A 34 -12.52 -8.08 15.95
N LEU A 35 -12.87 -9.32 15.61
CA LEU A 35 -12.95 -9.78 14.23
C LEU A 35 -14.15 -9.17 13.52
N LYS A 36 -13.92 -8.51 12.38
CA LYS A 36 -14.99 -7.93 11.55
C LYS A 36 -15.38 -8.82 10.39
N ARG A 37 -14.40 -9.20 9.58
CA ARG A 37 -14.57 -10.10 8.44
C ARG A 37 -13.20 -10.60 8.02
N ASP A 38 -13.14 -11.79 7.44
CA ASP A 38 -11.89 -12.39 6.93
C ASP A 38 -10.73 -12.27 7.93
N ARG A 39 -9.81 -11.34 7.68
CA ARG A 39 -8.63 -11.04 8.51
C ARG A 39 -8.60 -9.60 9.03
N LEU A 40 -9.70 -8.88 8.89
CA LEU A 40 -9.87 -7.51 9.36
C LEU A 40 -10.29 -7.52 10.83
N LEU A 41 -9.44 -6.93 11.66
CA LEU A 41 -9.63 -6.77 13.09
C LEU A 41 -9.77 -5.30 13.46
N ILE A 42 -10.40 -5.04 14.60
CA ILE A 42 -10.38 -3.73 15.26
C ILE A 42 -9.77 -3.88 16.64
N ASP A 43 -8.80 -3.05 16.97
CA ASP A 43 -8.32 -2.93 18.34
C ASP A 43 -9.36 -2.21 19.20
N THR A 44 -9.82 -2.88 20.25
CA THR A 44 -10.77 -2.34 21.22
C THR A 44 -10.12 -1.62 22.39
N GLN A 45 -8.78 -1.72 22.52
CA GLN A 45 -7.98 -1.12 23.59
C GLN A 45 -6.72 -0.43 23.04
N PRO A 46 -6.83 0.51 22.07
CA PRO A 46 -5.68 1.14 21.43
C PRO A 46 -4.83 2.02 22.37
N GLU A 47 -5.35 2.39 23.53
CA GLU A 47 -4.63 3.10 24.58
C GLU A 47 -3.59 2.24 25.31
N HIS A 48 -3.67 0.91 25.17
CA HIS A 48 -2.70 -0.03 25.70
C HIS A 48 -1.69 -0.39 24.62
N LEU A 49 -0.40 -0.45 24.98
CA LEU A 49 0.61 -0.90 24.02
C LEU A 49 0.32 -2.33 23.54
N PRO A 50 0.45 -2.62 22.23
CA PRO A 50 0.35 -3.98 21.75
C PRO A 50 1.55 -4.81 22.21
N GLU A 51 1.40 -6.12 22.18
CA GLU A 51 2.51 -7.03 22.46
C GLU A 51 3.52 -6.98 21.30
N LEU A 52 4.79 -6.75 21.66
CA LEU A 52 5.91 -6.74 20.72
C LEU A 52 6.94 -7.75 21.22
N PRO A 53 7.13 -8.89 20.52
CA PRO A 53 8.11 -9.88 20.94
C PRO A 53 9.53 -9.38 20.69
N GLU A 54 10.50 -9.91 21.44
CA GLU A 54 11.92 -9.64 21.22
C GLU A 54 12.41 -10.28 19.91
N ASP A 55 11.94 -11.50 19.63
CA ASP A 55 12.28 -12.24 18.42
C ASP A 55 11.32 -11.89 17.28
N ILE A 56 11.86 -11.29 16.21
CA ILE A 56 11.09 -10.93 15.01
C ILE A 56 11.24 -12.02 13.95
N PRO A 57 10.15 -12.67 13.52
CA PRO A 57 10.19 -13.66 12.45
C PRO A 57 10.70 -13.08 11.12
N SER A 58 11.31 -13.95 10.31
CA SER A 58 11.88 -13.55 9.01
C SER A 58 10.83 -13.00 8.04
N PHE A 59 9.57 -13.46 8.11
CA PHE A 59 8.49 -12.95 7.25
C PHE A 59 7.98 -11.56 7.67
N ILE A 60 8.27 -11.11 8.91
CA ILE A 60 7.93 -9.77 9.41
C ILE A 60 9.04 -8.76 9.11
N THR A 61 10.30 -9.21 9.08
CA THR A 61 11.47 -8.38 8.80
C THR A 61 11.33 -7.48 7.55
N PRO A 62 10.76 -7.93 6.40
CA PRO A 62 10.53 -7.08 5.23
C PRO A 62 9.68 -5.84 5.51
N TYR A 63 8.64 -5.93 6.34
CA TYR A 63 7.79 -4.79 6.69
C TYR A 63 8.60 -3.71 7.41
N LEU A 64 9.44 -4.12 8.37
CA LEU A 64 10.30 -3.21 9.13
C LEU A 64 11.34 -2.53 8.22
N ARG A 65 11.91 -3.27 7.27
CA ARG A 65 12.92 -2.73 6.33
C ARG A 65 12.32 -1.87 5.22
N LEU A 66 11.06 -2.08 4.87
CA LEU A 66 10.33 -1.27 3.89
C LEU A 66 9.60 -0.08 4.50
N PHE A 67 9.92 0.32 5.75
CA PHE A 67 9.29 1.45 6.44
C PHE A 67 9.33 2.77 5.64
N ALA A 68 10.40 3.01 4.86
CA ALA A 68 10.49 4.18 3.97
C ALA A 68 9.38 4.23 2.89
N HIS A 69 8.71 3.10 2.65
CA HIS A 69 7.60 2.93 1.71
C HIS A 69 6.25 2.76 2.43
N GLN A 70 6.10 3.24 3.67
CA GLN A 70 4.87 3.14 4.49
C GLN A 70 3.60 3.71 3.86
N LEU A 71 3.70 4.56 2.84
CA LEU A 71 2.55 4.99 2.05
C LEU A 71 1.94 3.86 1.21
N HIS A 72 2.74 2.84 0.89
CA HIS A 72 2.35 1.69 0.07
C HIS A 72 2.29 0.39 0.90
N VAL A 73 3.20 0.24 1.86
CA VAL A 73 3.39 -0.99 2.63
C VAL A 73 2.75 -0.83 4.02
N PRO A 74 1.90 -1.77 4.46
CA PRO A 74 1.38 -1.79 5.82
C PRO A 74 2.50 -1.86 6.86
N GLN A 75 2.22 -1.46 8.09
CA GLN A 75 3.21 -1.42 9.16
C GLN A 75 2.90 -2.45 10.24
N VAL A 76 3.93 -2.96 10.89
CA VAL A 76 3.77 -3.91 12.00
C VAL A 76 3.22 -3.16 13.20
N TYR A 77 2.02 -3.56 13.64
CA TYR A 77 1.37 -3.02 14.83
C TYR A 77 1.75 -3.80 16.08
N GLY A 78 1.70 -5.13 16.01
CA GLY A 78 2.02 -6.02 17.13
C GLY A 78 1.72 -7.48 16.85
N MET A 79 1.92 -8.31 17.86
CA MET A 79 1.69 -9.76 17.80
C MET A 79 0.56 -10.18 18.75
N VAL A 80 -0.10 -11.28 18.41
CA VAL A 80 -0.96 -12.05 19.30
C VAL A 80 -0.47 -13.49 19.31
N SER A 81 0.01 -13.95 20.46
CA SER A 81 0.51 -15.32 20.61
C SER A 81 -0.59 -16.37 20.38
N ALA A 82 -0.20 -17.54 19.89
CA ALA A 82 -1.08 -18.69 19.71
C ALA A 82 -1.84 -19.05 21.00
N GLN A 83 -1.19 -18.94 22.16
CA GLN A 83 -1.81 -19.22 23.46
C GLN A 83 -2.92 -18.22 23.79
N ALA A 84 -2.75 -16.94 23.46
CA ALA A 84 -3.74 -15.91 23.72
C ALA A 84 -4.89 -15.94 22.70
N SER A 85 -4.58 -16.22 21.43
CA SER A 85 -5.58 -16.27 20.34
C SER A 85 -6.38 -17.58 20.31
N LYS A 86 -5.83 -18.66 20.87
CA LYS A 86 -6.32 -20.04 20.72
C LYS A 86 -6.29 -20.55 19.27
N LEU A 87 -5.51 -19.93 18.40
CA LEU A 87 -5.21 -20.42 17.06
C LEU A 87 -3.94 -21.29 17.08
N SER A 88 -3.67 -22.03 16.00
CA SER A 88 -2.50 -22.91 15.93
C SER A 88 -1.15 -22.18 15.78
N GLY A 89 -1.15 -20.87 15.54
CA GLY A 89 0.04 -20.07 15.31
C GLY A 89 -0.09 -18.63 15.80
N ASP A 90 1.04 -17.96 15.92
CA ASP A 90 1.11 -16.55 16.28
C ASP A 90 0.56 -15.69 15.13
N ILE A 91 -0.25 -14.70 15.49
CA ILE A 91 -0.81 -13.73 14.57
C ILE A 91 -0.02 -12.44 14.68
N TRP A 92 0.35 -11.87 13.55
CA TRP A 92 0.89 -10.53 13.47
C TRP A 92 -0.16 -9.59 12.89
N LEU A 93 -0.22 -8.40 13.45
CA LEU A 93 -1.20 -7.38 13.11
C LEU A 93 -0.51 -6.28 12.33
N LEU A 94 -1.10 -5.91 11.20
CA LEU A 94 -0.62 -4.84 10.36
C LEU A 94 -1.57 -3.65 10.46
N GLU A 95 -1.03 -2.48 10.76
CA GLU A 95 -1.75 -1.21 10.66
C GLU A 95 -1.48 -0.53 9.31
N ASN A 96 -2.23 0.55 9.04
CA ASN A 96 -2.13 1.30 7.78
C ASN A 96 -2.34 0.41 6.54
N GLY A 97 -3.12 -0.66 6.68
CA GLY A 97 -3.58 -1.48 5.55
C GLY A 97 -4.62 -0.76 4.69
N PRO A 98 -4.87 -1.24 3.45
CA PRO A 98 -5.83 -0.65 2.52
C PRO A 98 -7.29 -0.95 2.93
N ILE A 99 -7.76 -0.31 4.01
CA ILE A 99 -9.07 -0.53 4.62
C ILE A 99 -9.89 0.76 4.58
N VAL A 100 -11.11 0.67 4.04
CA VAL A 100 -12.09 1.75 4.06
C VAL A 100 -12.80 1.76 5.41
N GLN A 101 -12.48 2.75 6.24
CA GLN A 101 -12.97 2.82 7.64
C GLN A 101 -14.49 2.95 7.77
N VAL A 102 -15.16 3.56 6.79
CA VAL A 102 -16.62 3.80 6.82
C VAL A 102 -17.40 2.53 6.56
N THR A 103 -16.97 1.73 5.58
CA THR A 103 -17.63 0.47 5.18
C THR A 103 -17.03 -0.75 5.87
N GLU A 104 -15.92 -0.59 6.59
CA GLU A 104 -15.12 -1.66 7.20
C GLU A 104 -14.71 -2.72 6.16
N THR A 105 -14.42 -2.33 4.91
CA THR A 105 -14.04 -3.22 3.78
C THR A 105 -12.62 -2.95 3.31
N LEU A 106 -12.02 -3.89 2.58
CA LEU A 106 -10.80 -3.59 1.83
C LEU A 106 -11.09 -2.55 0.73
N MET A 107 -10.08 -1.75 0.42
CA MET A 107 -10.06 -0.92 -0.78
C MET A 107 -10.11 -1.80 -2.04
N PRO A 108 -10.58 -1.26 -3.18
CA PRO A 108 -10.71 -2.04 -4.41
C PRO A 108 -9.36 -2.56 -4.89
N GLU A 109 -9.39 -3.70 -5.56
CA GLU A 109 -8.22 -4.22 -6.27
C GLU A 109 -7.85 -3.27 -7.40
N LEU A 110 -6.56 -3.20 -7.69
CA LEU A 110 -6.07 -2.38 -8.79
C LEU A 110 -6.69 -2.81 -10.12
N ALA A 111 -6.85 -4.12 -10.33
CA ALA A 111 -7.48 -4.67 -11.52
C ALA A 111 -8.93 -4.18 -11.67
N ASP A 112 -9.73 -4.26 -10.60
CA ASP A 112 -11.13 -3.79 -10.61
C ASP A 112 -11.25 -2.28 -10.90
N ALA A 113 -10.30 -1.49 -10.39
CA ALA A 113 -10.29 -0.04 -10.57
C ALA A 113 -9.64 0.40 -11.91
N TRP A 114 -9.04 -0.52 -12.66
CA TRP A 114 -8.20 -0.21 -13.81
C TRP A 114 -8.97 0.43 -14.95
N GLN A 115 -9.99 -0.24 -15.47
CA GLN A 115 -10.70 0.16 -16.70
C GLN A 115 -11.35 1.56 -16.60
N GLY A 116 -11.86 1.92 -15.42
CA GLY A 116 -12.52 3.20 -15.17
C GLY A 116 -11.57 4.37 -14.90
N ALA A 117 -10.26 4.13 -14.79
CA ALA A 117 -9.30 5.14 -14.40
C ALA A 117 -8.81 5.99 -15.58
N ALA A 118 -8.56 7.28 -15.34
CA ALA A 118 -7.96 8.16 -16.34
C ALA A 118 -6.55 7.68 -16.74
N ALA A 119 -6.11 8.01 -17.96
CA ALA A 119 -4.78 7.66 -18.47
C ALA A 119 -3.63 7.99 -17.50
N MET A 120 -3.65 9.20 -16.92
CA MET A 120 -2.65 9.63 -15.95
C MET A 120 -2.67 8.77 -14.68
N ARG A 121 -3.85 8.34 -14.24
CA ARG A 121 -4.04 7.51 -13.05
C ARG A 121 -3.47 6.10 -13.26
N GLN A 122 -3.81 5.49 -14.40
CA GLN A 122 -3.28 4.18 -14.80
C GLN A 122 -1.75 4.19 -14.87
N LEU A 123 -1.16 5.18 -15.56
CA LEU A 123 0.30 5.32 -15.62
C LEU A 123 0.94 5.54 -14.23
N ASN A 124 0.30 6.33 -13.38
CA ASN A 124 0.81 6.62 -12.04
C ASN A 124 0.81 5.38 -11.14
N TRP A 125 -0.18 4.50 -11.26
CA TRP A 125 -0.18 3.22 -10.53
C TRP A 125 0.93 2.29 -11.01
N LEU A 126 1.12 2.14 -12.33
CA LEU A 126 2.22 1.36 -12.88
C LEU A 126 3.59 1.90 -12.45
N TRP A 127 3.73 3.23 -12.39
CA TRP A 127 4.94 3.90 -11.93
C TRP A 127 5.26 3.60 -10.46
N GLN A 128 4.26 3.63 -9.57
CA GLN A 128 4.44 3.24 -8.16
C GLN A 128 4.85 1.77 -8.02
N ILE A 129 4.23 0.86 -8.79
CA ILE A 129 4.64 -0.55 -8.81
C ILE A 129 6.11 -0.69 -9.25
N ALA A 130 6.53 0.06 -10.29
CA ALA A 130 7.91 0.07 -10.74
C ALA A 130 8.88 0.62 -9.68
N GLN A 131 8.47 1.63 -8.91
CA GLN A 131 9.26 2.18 -7.80
C GLN A 131 9.45 1.18 -6.67
N LEU A 132 8.42 0.39 -6.35
CA LEU A 132 8.47 -0.65 -5.31
C LEU A 132 9.26 -1.89 -5.75
N TRP A 133 9.48 -2.08 -7.05
CA TRP A 133 10.12 -3.28 -7.59
C TRP A 133 11.48 -3.59 -6.94
N GLN A 134 12.43 -2.65 -6.97
CA GLN A 134 13.76 -2.92 -6.42
C GLN A 134 13.79 -3.09 -4.90
N PRO A 135 13.12 -2.23 -4.10
CA PRO A 135 12.98 -2.46 -2.67
C PRO A 135 12.40 -3.85 -2.34
N CYS A 136 11.33 -4.28 -3.02
CA CYS A 136 10.73 -5.58 -2.78
C CYS A 136 11.65 -6.74 -3.20
N ILE A 137 12.40 -6.63 -4.31
CA ILE A 137 13.41 -7.62 -4.71
C ILE A 137 14.49 -7.74 -3.64
N ALA A 138 14.99 -6.61 -3.12
CA ALA A 138 16.03 -6.59 -2.10
C ALA A 138 15.57 -7.25 -0.78
N GLN A 139 14.26 -7.22 -0.49
CA GLN A 139 13.68 -7.87 0.68
C GLN A 139 13.09 -9.26 0.39
N GLY A 140 13.19 -9.76 -0.86
CA GLY A 140 12.66 -11.07 -1.24
C GLY A 140 11.14 -11.19 -1.12
N VAL A 141 10.40 -10.11 -1.44
CA VAL A 141 8.93 -10.04 -1.40
C VAL A 141 8.33 -9.48 -2.69
N ALA A 142 9.06 -9.51 -3.81
CA ALA A 142 8.61 -8.92 -5.06
C ALA A 142 7.43 -9.64 -5.72
N SER A 143 7.16 -10.89 -5.33
CA SER A 143 5.97 -11.65 -5.72
C SER A 143 4.69 -10.95 -5.28
N THR A 144 4.74 -10.14 -4.22
CA THR A 144 3.62 -9.26 -3.81
C THR A 144 3.11 -8.40 -4.97
N LEU A 145 4.04 -7.85 -5.78
CA LEU A 145 3.71 -6.98 -6.91
C LEU A 145 3.18 -7.74 -8.14
N LEU A 146 3.19 -9.07 -8.08
CA LEU A 146 2.74 -9.97 -9.14
C LEU A 146 1.42 -10.66 -8.80
N THR A 147 0.90 -10.48 -7.59
CA THR A 147 -0.33 -11.08 -7.08
C THR A 147 -1.44 -10.01 -7.06
N PRO A 148 -2.39 -10.03 -8.02
CA PRO A 148 -3.42 -9.00 -8.16
C PRO A 148 -4.22 -8.72 -6.87
N GLU A 149 -4.52 -9.77 -6.11
CA GLU A 149 -5.34 -9.71 -4.90
C GLU A 149 -4.67 -8.92 -3.77
N LEU A 150 -3.35 -8.75 -3.84
CA LEU A 150 -2.53 -7.98 -2.90
C LEU A 150 -2.35 -6.52 -3.31
N LEU A 151 -2.68 -6.17 -4.56
CA LEU A 151 -2.57 -4.82 -5.10
C LEU A 151 -3.91 -4.09 -4.97
N ARG A 152 -3.99 -3.15 -4.03
CA ARG A 152 -5.16 -2.30 -3.80
C ARG A 152 -4.88 -0.86 -4.24
N VAL A 153 -5.94 -0.08 -4.41
CA VAL A 153 -5.81 1.35 -4.74
C VAL A 153 -6.58 2.25 -3.78
N GLU A 154 -5.93 3.33 -3.34
CA GLU A 154 -6.51 4.41 -2.56
C GLU A 154 -6.42 5.69 -3.38
N GLY A 155 -7.43 5.95 -4.21
CA GLY A 155 -7.38 7.08 -5.12
C GLY A 155 -6.12 6.99 -6.01
N PRO A 156 -5.13 7.90 -5.88
CA PRO A 156 -3.93 7.88 -6.72
C PRO A 156 -2.87 6.88 -6.25
N LEU A 157 -2.98 6.38 -5.02
CA LEU A 157 -1.96 5.55 -4.39
C LEU A 157 -2.19 4.08 -4.67
N VAL A 158 -1.11 3.34 -4.91
CA VAL A 158 -1.08 1.88 -4.82
C VAL A 158 -0.82 1.52 -3.36
N ARG A 159 -1.59 0.59 -2.82
CA ARG A 159 -1.47 0.07 -1.45
C ARG A 159 -1.32 -1.45 -1.52
N LEU A 160 -0.37 -1.99 -0.79
CA LEU A 160 -0.21 -3.44 -0.63
C LEU A 160 -1.08 -3.89 0.53
N LEU A 161 -1.80 -5.00 0.37
CA LEU A 161 -2.58 -5.59 1.45
C LEU A 161 -1.68 -6.25 2.51
N GLU A 162 -0.68 -7.00 2.03
CA GLU A 162 0.33 -7.71 2.80
C GLU A 162 1.51 -8.05 1.88
N LEU A 163 2.65 -8.44 2.46
CA LEU A 163 3.83 -8.88 1.74
C LEU A 163 3.84 -10.40 1.59
N GLN A 164 4.04 -10.86 0.36
CA GLN A 164 4.21 -12.26 0.01
C GLN A 164 5.69 -12.58 -0.22
N PRO A 165 6.28 -13.52 0.55
CA PRO A 165 7.65 -13.98 0.33
C PRO A 165 7.87 -14.61 -1.05
N ASP A 166 9.02 -14.34 -1.63
CA ASP A 166 9.46 -14.92 -2.90
C ASP A 166 9.86 -16.38 -2.71
N ARG A 167 9.12 -17.30 -3.36
CA ARG A 167 9.58 -18.69 -3.50
C ARG A 167 10.80 -18.81 -4.40
N LYS A 168 10.85 -17.95 -5.42
CA LYS A 168 11.96 -17.76 -6.35
C LYS A 168 12.02 -16.28 -6.71
N PRO A 169 13.21 -15.68 -6.89
CA PRO A 169 13.33 -14.28 -7.26
C PRO A 169 12.58 -14.00 -8.58
N PRO A 170 11.55 -13.14 -8.57
CA PRO A 170 10.85 -12.80 -9.78
C PRO A 170 11.68 -11.84 -10.65
N ASN A 171 11.28 -11.68 -11.91
CA ASN A 171 11.92 -10.76 -12.83
C ASN A 171 10.89 -9.90 -13.57
N LEU A 172 11.36 -8.83 -14.21
CA LEU A 172 10.48 -7.86 -14.89
C LEU A 172 9.65 -8.46 -16.02
N SER A 173 10.06 -9.58 -16.62
CA SER A 173 9.22 -10.25 -17.63
C SER A 173 7.91 -10.76 -17.04
N MET A 174 7.90 -11.16 -15.75
CA MET A 174 6.69 -11.59 -15.06
C MET A 174 5.75 -10.42 -14.82
N LEU A 175 6.28 -9.26 -14.43
CA LEU A 175 5.52 -8.02 -14.30
C LEU A 175 4.93 -7.61 -15.66
N GLY A 176 5.71 -7.74 -16.73
CA GLY A 176 5.26 -7.49 -18.10
C GLY A 176 4.10 -8.39 -18.50
N LYS A 177 4.14 -9.68 -18.16
CA LYS A 177 3.04 -10.65 -18.41
C LYS A 177 1.78 -10.32 -17.61
N LEU A 178 1.92 -9.91 -16.36
CA LEU A 178 0.78 -9.46 -15.57
C LEU A 178 0.11 -8.25 -16.24
N TRP A 179 0.90 -7.22 -16.56
CA TRP A 179 0.38 -5.98 -17.15
C TRP A 179 -0.22 -6.17 -18.55
N GLN A 180 0.18 -7.21 -19.30
CA GLN A 180 -0.46 -7.55 -20.57
C GLN A 180 -1.96 -7.86 -20.42
N GLN A 181 -2.36 -8.41 -19.28
CA GLN A 181 -3.75 -8.73 -18.99
C GLN A 181 -4.61 -7.45 -18.87
N TRP A 182 -3.98 -6.32 -18.55
CA TRP A 182 -4.65 -5.02 -18.38
C TRP A 182 -4.62 -4.14 -19.63
N VAL A 183 -3.97 -4.58 -20.72
CA VAL A 183 -3.80 -3.78 -21.93
C VAL A 183 -5.14 -3.49 -22.62
N GLU A 184 -6.01 -4.49 -22.75
CA GLU A 184 -7.28 -4.33 -23.46
C GLU A 184 -8.27 -3.43 -22.71
N GLU A 185 -8.15 -3.36 -21.38
CA GLU A 185 -8.94 -2.47 -20.52
C GLU A 185 -8.22 -1.14 -20.21
N SER A 186 -7.04 -0.92 -20.78
CA SER A 186 -6.31 0.33 -20.57
C SER A 186 -6.94 1.50 -21.34
N HIS A 187 -6.75 2.71 -20.82
CA HIS A 187 -7.26 3.91 -21.45
C HIS A 187 -6.68 4.06 -22.86
N PRO A 188 -7.49 4.38 -23.90
CA PRO A 188 -7.04 4.38 -25.30
C PRO A 188 -5.77 5.21 -25.56
N ALA A 189 -5.64 6.35 -24.86
CA ALA A 189 -4.47 7.23 -24.96
C ALA A 189 -3.12 6.58 -24.56
N ILE A 190 -3.14 5.50 -23.77
CA ILE A 190 -1.92 4.82 -23.29
C ILE A 190 -1.80 3.37 -23.76
N ALA A 191 -2.86 2.78 -24.34
CA ALA A 191 -2.91 1.36 -24.68
C ALA A 191 -1.75 0.90 -25.57
N ASN A 192 -1.41 1.67 -26.60
CA ASN A 192 -0.29 1.33 -27.49
C ASN A 192 1.06 1.41 -26.78
N PHE A 193 1.25 2.41 -25.93
CA PHE A 193 2.47 2.53 -25.12
C PHE A 193 2.59 1.35 -24.15
N LEU A 194 1.51 1.02 -23.42
CA LEU A 194 1.51 -0.07 -22.46
C LEU A 194 1.78 -1.41 -23.14
N ARG A 195 1.12 -1.68 -24.28
CA ARG A 195 1.37 -2.89 -25.08
C ARG A 195 2.84 -3.02 -25.47
N GLN A 196 3.45 -1.94 -25.95
CA GLN A 196 4.87 -1.93 -26.32
C GLN A 196 5.78 -2.14 -25.10
N LEU A 197 5.52 -1.44 -24.00
CA LEU A 197 6.31 -1.57 -22.77
C LEU A 197 6.27 -3.02 -22.24
N CYS A 198 5.09 -3.62 -22.19
CA CYS A 198 4.93 -5.01 -21.79
C CYS A 198 5.71 -5.97 -22.71
N GLN A 199 5.66 -5.78 -24.03
CA GLN A 199 6.44 -6.59 -24.98
C GLN A 199 7.94 -6.47 -24.71
N GLN A 200 8.45 -5.27 -24.47
CA GLN A 200 9.86 -5.04 -24.14
C GLN A 200 10.26 -5.73 -22.83
N MET A 201 9.43 -5.66 -21.80
CA MET A 201 9.65 -6.33 -20.52
C MET A 201 9.68 -7.85 -20.67
N VAL A 202 8.72 -8.41 -21.40
CA VAL A 202 8.65 -9.86 -21.68
C VAL A 202 9.84 -10.34 -22.51
N ALA A 203 10.29 -9.53 -23.47
CA ALA A 203 11.48 -9.81 -24.28
C ALA A 203 12.81 -9.57 -23.55
N GLY A 204 12.80 -9.12 -22.28
CA GLY A 204 14.01 -8.85 -21.51
C GLY A 204 14.79 -7.60 -21.96
N GLN A 205 14.15 -6.70 -22.70
CA GLN A 205 14.75 -5.45 -23.17
C GLN A 205 14.77 -4.38 -22.07
N VAL A 206 13.83 -4.46 -21.12
CA VAL A 206 13.87 -3.68 -19.88
C VAL A 206 14.62 -4.49 -18.81
N ARG A 207 15.82 -4.02 -18.46
CA ARG A 207 16.77 -4.78 -17.63
C ARG A 207 16.75 -4.41 -16.15
N SER A 208 16.20 -3.25 -15.79
CA SER A 208 16.15 -2.77 -14.40
C SER A 208 14.87 -1.99 -14.10
N GLY A 209 14.53 -1.91 -12.81
CA GLY A 209 13.41 -1.07 -12.34
C GLY A 209 13.59 0.40 -12.72
N GLU A 210 14.82 0.91 -12.72
CA GLU A 210 15.12 2.29 -13.15
C GLU A 210 14.79 2.53 -14.63
N GLN A 211 15.13 1.58 -15.51
CA GLN A 211 14.76 1.68 -16.92
C GLN A 211 13.24 1.67 -17.11
N LEU A 212 12.54 0.82 -16.35
CA LEU A 212 11.08 0.77 -16.35
C LEU A 212 10.48 2.11 -15.92
N MET A 213 10.92 2.64 -14.78
CA MET A 213 10.49 3.96 -14.27
C MET A 213 10.76 5.06 -15.29
N GLY A 214 11.96 5.11 -15.89
CA GLY A 214 12.30 6.13 -16.88
C GLY A 214 11.44 6.08 -18.15
N GLN A 215 10.89 4.93 -18.54
CA GLN A 215 9.90 4.85 -19.61
C GLN A 215 8.53 5.36 -19.16
N LEU A 216 8.09 4.98 -17.96
CA LEU A 216 6.83 5.42 -17.37
C LEU A 216 6.83 6.94 -17.12
N ASP A 217 7.94 7.53 -16.65
CA ASP A 217 8.12 8.98 -16.49
C ASP A 217 7.91 9.73 -17.80
N LYS A 218 8.48 9.23 -18.90
CA LYS A 218 8.30 9.83 -20.23
C LYS A 218 6.84 9.76 -20.68
N ALA A 219 6.14 8.67 -20.36
CA ALA A 219 4.71 8.53 -20.67
C ALA A 219 3.86 9.46 -19.81
N LEU A 220 4.13 9.55 -18.50
CA LEU A 220 3.49 10.47 -17.57
C LEU A 220 3.69 11.92 -17.99
N ALA A 221 4.91 12.33 -18.35
CA ALA A 221 5.20 13.68 -18.84
C ALA A 221 4.47 14.01 -20.14
N LYS A 222 4.30 13.04 -21.05
CA LYS A 222 3.51 13.21 -22.28
C LYS A 222 2.02 13.32 -21.97
N CYS A 223 1.50 12.45 -21.11
CA CYS A 223 0.09 12.43 -20.71
C CYS A 223 -0.28 13.71 -19.96
N GLY A 224 0.58 14.16 -19.05
CA GLY A 224 0.39 15.35 -18.22
C GLY A 224 0.32 16.68 -18.97
N ARG A 225 0.70 16.72 -20.25
CA ARG A 225 0.55 17.91 -21.12
C ARG A 225 -0.87 18.14 -21.63
N TRP A 226 -1.72 17.12 -21.57
CA TRP A 226 -3.11 17.20 -22.00
C TRP A 226 -4.06 17.67 -20.90
N TYR A 227 -3.55 17.89 -19.69
CA TYR A 227 -4.34 18.35 -18.55
C TYR A 227 -4.09 19.83 -18.30
N ASP A 228 -5.14 20.63 -18.35
CA ASP A 228 -5.12 22.00 -17.85
C ASP A 228 -5.05 21.99 -16.32
N ARG A 229 -4.12 22.77 -15.76
CA ARG A 229 -3.89 22.87 -14.32
C ARG A 229 -4.25 24.27 -13.86
N THR A 230 -5.28 24.37 -13.04
CA THR A 230 -5.57 25.59 -12.29
C THR A 230 -4.92 25.46 -10.92
N ILE A 231 -3.95 26.32 -10.62
CA ILE A 231 -3.31 26.38 -9.31
C ILE A 231 -3.83 27.63 -8.62
N GLU A 232 -4.65 27.45 -7.61
CA GLU A 232 -5.07 28.54 -6.73
C GLU A 232 -4.16 28.55 -5.50
N ILE A 233 -3.35 29.60 -5.38
CA ILE A 233 -2.44 29.77 -4.25
C ILE A 233 -3.12 30.70 -3.25
N ALA A 234 -3.49 30.17 -2.10
CA ALA A 234 -3.93 30.96 -0.96
C ALA A 234 -2.78 31.07 0.04
N THR A 235 -2.35 32.30 0.32
CA THR A 235 -1.36 32.60 1.36
C THR A 235 -2.04 33.28 2.53
N GLY A 236 -2.01 32.63 3.69
CA GLY A 236 -2.40 33.23 4.97
C GLY A 236 -1.15 33.44 5.81
N THR A 237 -0.81 34.70 6.09
CA THR A 237 0.22 35.03 7.08
C THR A 237 -0.46 35.41 8.39
N ASP A 238 -0.14 34.70 9.46
CA ASP A 238 -0.44 35.18 10.81
C ASP A 238 0.65 36.20 11.18
N VAL A 239 0.25 37.37 11.66
CA VAL A 239 1.18 38.40 12.16
C VAL A 239 1.92 37.92 13.42
N GLY A 240 1.46 36.81 14.00
CA GLY A 240 1.88 36.33 15.30
C GLY A 240 1.33 37.23 16.41
N ARG A 241 1.53 36.82 17.66
CA ARG A 241 1.21 37.69 18.81
C ARG A 241 2.10 38.93 18.73
N SER A 242 1.50 40.12 18.67
CA SER A 242 2.22 41.38 18.77
C SER A 242 3.10 41.37 20.03
N ARG A 243 4.42 41.33 19.84
CA ARG A 243 5.41 41.55 20.91
C ARG A 243 5.74 43.04 20.88
N ALA A 244 5.77 43.68 22.05
CA ALA A 244 6.15 45.10 22.18
C ALA A 244 7.57 45.38 21.66
N HIS A 245 8.39 44.34 21.53
CA HIS A 245 9.70 44.35 20.89
C HIS A 245 9.70 43.33 19.75
N ASN A 246 9.52 43.82 18.52
CA ASN A 246 9.78 43.05 17.33
C ASN A 246 11.23 43.33 16.89
N GLU A 247 12.13 42.35 17.04
CA GLU A 247 13.54 42.49 16.65
C GLU A 247 13.73 42.55 15.12
N ASP A 248 12.72 42.16 14.34
CA ASP A 248 12.72 42.25 12.87
C ASP A 248 12.41 43.66 12.34
N ALA A 249 12.18 44.66 13.21
CA ALA A 249 11.95 46.06 12.81
C ALA A 249 13.25 46.86 12.53
N CYS A 250 14.41 46.21 12.62
CA CYS A 250 15.72 46.86 12.46
C CYS A 250 16.39 46.55 11.12
N TYR A 251 15.76 46.91 10.00
CA TYR A 251 16.49 47.17 8.76
C TYR A 251 15.89 48.40 8.05
N PRO A 252 16.67 49.47 7.82
CA PRO A 252 16.27 50.63 7.03
C PRO A 252 16.21 50.35 5.53
#